data_AF-A0A952H2E1-F1
#
_entry.id   AF-A0A952H2E1-F1
#
_cell.length_a   1.000
_cell.length_b   1.000
_cell.length_c   1.000
_cell.angle_alpha   90.00
_cell.angle_beta   90.00
_cell.angle_gamma   90.00
#
_symmetry.space_group_name_H-M   'P 1'
#
loop_
_entity.id
_entity.type
_entity.pdbx_description
1 polymer ?
#
loop_
_entity_poly.entity_id
_entity_poly.type
_entity_poly.pdbx_seq_one_letter_code
_entity_poly.pdbx_strand_id
1 'polypeptide(L)'
;MLLRWAERHVFGPRLRQGPLLVFIAGPYRSGTADREDAIAANVKAMQDTAVQVAALGHVPLLGEWVTLPLIEAAGGRRGDAVWDRFFHPHAQAVLERCDLLLRIGGESAGADVMVRAALARGLTVHYDLAGLAAPTATPPAGAR
;
A
#
# COMPACT_ATOMS: atom_id res chain seq x y z
N MET A 1 -19.14 -27.65 -12.43
CA MET A 1 -18.00 -27.11 -13.22
C MET A 1 -18.31 -25.76 -13.89
N LEU A 2 -19.50 -25.54 -14.44
CA LEU A 2 -19.91 -24.24 -15.02
C LEU A 2 -19.91 -23.06 -14.03
N LEU A 3 -20.33 -23.27 -12.77
CA LEU A 3 -20.37 -22.20 -11.76
C LEU A 3 -18.97 -21.62 -11.45
N ARG A 4 -17.95 -22.49 -11.32
CA ARG A 4 -16.54 -22.07 -11.11
C ARG A 4 -15.90 -21.41 -12.32
N TRP A 5 -16.42 -21.64 -13.53
CA TRP A 5 -15.98 -20.95 -14.73
C TRP A 5 -16.59 -19.54 -14.78
N ALA A 6 -17.89 -19.43 -14.51
CA ALA A 6 -18.62 -18.15 -14.47
C ALA A 6 -18.12 -17.22 -13.35
N GLU A 7 -17.82 -17.75 -12.15
CA GLU A 7 -17.23 -16.98 -11.05
C GLU A 7 -15.87 -16.34 -11.38
N ARG A 8 -15.14 -16.88 -12.35
CA ARG A 8 -13.83 -16.35 -12.75
C ARG A 8 -13.88 -15.45 -13.98
N HIS A 9 -14.88 -15.61 -14.84
CA HIS A 9 -14.91 -14.98 -16.17
C HIS A 9 -16.14 -14.11 -16.44
N VAL A 10 -17.22 -14.28 -15.67
CA VAL A 10 -18.48 -13.54 -15.86
C VAL A 10 -18.74 -12.58 -14.71
N PHE A 11 -18.50 -13.01 -13.47
CA PHE A 11 -18.83 -12.22 -12.27
C PHE A 11 -17.69 -11.34 -11.74
N GLY A 12 -16.53 -11.33 -12.41
CA GLY A 12 -15.31 -10.69 -11.90
C GLY A 12 -14.76 -11.39 -10.65
N PRO A 13 -13.59 -11.01 -10.14
CA PRO A 13 -13.10 -11.53 -8.87
C PRO A 13 -14.14 -11.27 -7.77
N ARG A 14 -14.46 -12.29 -6.97
CA ARG A 14 -15.28 -12.09 -5.77
C ARG A 14 -14.61 -11.00 -4.93
N LEU A 15 -15.34 -9.92 -4.62
CA LEU A 15 -14.91 -8.93 -3.63
C LEU A 15 -14.50 -9.69 -2.38
N ARG A 16 -13.23 -9.56 -1.98
CA ARG A 16 -12.70 -10.22 -0.78
C ARG A 16 -13.61 -9.88 0.40
N GLN A 17 -14.19 -10.91 1.00
CA GLN A 17 -14.97 -10.79 2.22
C GLN A 17 -13.96 -10.89 3.38
N GLY A 18 -13.43 -9.76 3.84
CA GLY A 18 -12.46 -9.71 4.94
C GLY A 18 -11.46 -8.55 4.84
N PRO A 19 -10.55 -8.43 5.82
CA PRO A 19 -9.52 -7.39 5.85
C PRO A 19 -8.72 -7.34 4.55
N LEU A 20 -8.55 -6.13 4.02
CA LEU A 20 -7.74 -5.86 2.84
C LEU A 20 -6.32 -5.48 3.27
N LEU A 21 -5.32 -5.88 2.49
CA LEU A 21 -3.96 -5.36 2.60
C LEU A 21 -3.85 -4.06 1.81
N VAL A 22 -3.71 -2.95 2.53
CA VAL A 22 -3.77 -1.58 2.00
C VAL A 22 -2.36 -1.01 1.91
N PHE A 23 -1.86 -0.78 0.70
CA PHE A 23 -0.60 -0.08 0.48
C PHE A 23 -0.82 1.42 0.65
N ILE A 24 -0.12 2.06 1.60
CA ILE A 24 -0.23 3.51 1.83
C ILE A 24 0.94 4.19 1.11
N ALA A 25 0.60 5.06 0.15
CA ALA A 25 1.57 5.84 -0.61
C ALA A 25 1.44 7.33 -0.29
N GLY A 26 2.53 7.97 0.08
CA GLY A 26 2.59 9.41 0.36
C GLY A 26 3.98 9.99 0.11
N PRO A 27 4.16 11.31 0.33
CA PRO A 27 5.47 11.92 0.29
C PRO A 27 6.41 11.23 1.28
N TYR A 28 7.60 10.86 0.80
CA TYR A 28 8.72 10.46 1.66
C TYR A 28 9.77 11.59 1.69
N ARG A 29 10.48 11.79 0.59
CA ARG A 29 11.46 12.90 0.41
C ARG A 29 10.90 14.13 -0.32
N SER A 30 9.76 13.99 -0.97
CA SER A 30 9.19 15.09 -1.77
C SER A 30 8.81 16.25 -0.85
N GLY A 31 9.21 17.47 -1.24
CA GLY A 31 8.96 18.69 -0.47
C GLY A 31 9.83 18.87 0.78
N THR A 32 10.79 17.97 1.07
CA THR A 32 11.58 18.03 2.31
C THR A 32 12.93 18.73 2.18
N ALA A 33 13.40 18.97 0.94
CA ALA A 33 14.78 19.39 0.65
C ALA A 33 15.83 18.51 1.37
N ASP A 34 15.54 17.21 1.47
CA ASP A 34 16.36 16.21 2.17
C ASP A 34 16.60 16.44 3.67
N ARG A 35 15.81 17.32 4.28
CA ARG A 35 15.83 17.50 5.73
C ARG A 35 15.20 16.31 6.44
N GLU A 36 15.92 15.73 7.39
CA GLU A 36 15.48 14.54 8.12
C GLU A 36 14.22 14.77 8.95
N ASP A 37 14.03 15.96 9.53
CA ASP A 37 12.84 16.28 10.31
C ASP A 37 11.57 16.36 9.45
N ALA A 38 11.68 16.92 8.24
CA ALA A 38 10.59 16.97 7.27
C ALA A 38 10.30 15.57 6.68
N ILE A 39 11.32 14.74 6.45
CA ILE A 39 11.13 13.34 6.07
C ILE A 39 10.42 12.58 7.19
N ALA A 40 10.80 12.78 8.45
CA ALA A 40 10.15 12.16 9.59
C ALA A 40 8.68 12.59 9.72
N ALA A 41 8.37 13.87 9.47
CA ALA A 41 6.99 14.37 9.46
C ALA A 41 6.14 13.72 8.36
N ASN A 42 6.71 13.56 7.16
CA ASN A 42 6.11 12.85 6.05
C ASN A 42 5.81 11.37 6.37
N VAL A 43 6.80 10.66 6.93
CA VAL A 43 6.61 9.27 7.40
C VAL A 43 5.54 9.20 8.48
N LYS A 44 5.54 10.15 9.42
CA LYS A 44 4.53 10.20 10.48
C LYS A 44 3.12 10.37 9.90
N ALA A 45 2.92 11.22 8.90
CA ALA A 45 1.61 11.37 8.26
C ALA A 45 1.10 10.05 7.63
N MET A 46 2.00 9.28 7.01
CA MET A 46 1.66 7.94 6.50
C MET A 46 1.35 6.96 7.63
N GLN A 47 2.10 7.01 8.74
CA GLN A 47 1.85 6.17 9.92
C GLN A 47 0.51 6.51 10.61
N ASP A 48 0.18 7.79 10.74
CA ASP A 48 -1.10 8.24 11.28
C ASP A 48 -2.28 7.75 10.41
N THR A 49 -2.07 7.69 9.09
CA THR A 49 -3.03 7.07 8.15
C THR A 49 -3.10 5.56 8.35
N ALA A 50 -1.96 4.89 8.57
CA ALA A 50 -1.93 3.45 8.85
C ALA A 50 -2.74 3.09 10.09
N VAL A 51 -2.66 3.90 11.16
CA VAL A 51 -3.49 3.72 12.36
C VAL A 51 -4.99 3.77 12.01
N GLN A 52 -5.40 4.71 11.17
CA GLN A 52 -6.81 4.85 10.76
C GLN A 52 -7.26 3.65 9.90
N VAL A 53 -6.43 3.19 8.96
CA VAL A 53 -6.69 1.98 8.16
C VAL A 53 -6.82 0.75 9.06
N ALA A 54 -5.94 0.60 10.06
CA ALA A 54 -6.02 -0.48 11.04
C ALA A 54 -7.30 -0.40 11.88
N ALA A 55 -7.70 0.80 12.30
CA ALA A 55 -8.95 1.02 13.04
C ALA A 55 -10.21 0.66 12.22
N LEU A 56 -10.15 0.76 10.89
CA LEU A 56 -11.20 0.29 9.98
C LEU A 56 -11.22 -1.24 9.81
N GLY A 57 -10.28 -1.98 10.44
CA GLY A 57 -10.20 -3.43 10.36
C GLY A 57 -9.44 -3.96 9.14
N HIS A 58 -8.65 -3.12 8.48
CA HIS A 58 -7.76 -3.50 7.39
C HIS A 58 -6.30 -3.64 7.86
N VAL A 59 -5.44 -4.15 6.99
CA VAL A 59 -4.01 -4.29 7.27
C VAL A 59 -3.25 -3.20 6.52
N PRO A 60 -2.73 -2.16 7.19
CA PRO A 60 -1.95 -1.12 6.52
C PRO A 60 -0.51 -1.59 6.23
N LEU A 61 0.06 -1.11 5.13
CA LEU A 61 1.45 -1.34 4.79
C LEU A 61 2.07 -0.12 4.11
N LEU A 62 3.20 0.36 4.62
CA LEU A 62 4.03 1.37 3.95
C LEU A 62 5.19 0.66 3.24
N GLY A 63 5.55 1.13 2.05
CA GLY A 63 6.71 0.60 1.33
C GLY A 63 8.02 0.78 2.11
N GLU A 64 8.15 1.90 2.82
CA GLU A 64 9.32 2.28 3.61
C GLU A 64 9.57 1.30 4.77
N TRP A 65 8.53 0.79 5.42
CA TRP A 65 8.66 -0.13 6.57
C TRP A 65 9.37 -1.42 6.20
N VAL A 66 9.16 -1.91 5.00
CA VAL A 66 9.73 -3.18 4.54
C VAL A 66 10.96 -2.98 3.66
N THR A 67 11.09 -1.82 3.02
CA THR A 67 12.18 -1.59 2.05
C THR A 67 13.39 -0.92 2.69
N LEU A 68 13.21 0.04 3.60
CA LEU A 68 14.34 0.72 4.26
C LEU A 68 15.20 -0.25 5.09
N PRO A 69 14.63 -1.15 5.92
CA PRO A 69 15.45 -2.11 6.68
C PRO A 69 16.26 -3.05 5.79
N LEU A 70 15.75 -3.40 4.60
CA LEU A 70 16.48 -4.23 3.63
C LEU A 70 17.66 -3.48 3.01
N ILE A 71 17.48 -2.20 2.68
CA ILE A 71 18.57 -1.35 2.18
C ILE A 71 19.66 -1.23 3.25
N GLU A 72 19.28 -0.95 4.48
CA GLU A 72 20.20 -0.83 5.62
C GLU A 72 20.96 -2.14 5.85
N ALA A 73 20.25 -3.28 5.90
CA ALA A 73 20.86 -4.60 6.08
C ALA A 73 21.80 -4.99 4.93
N ALA A 74 21.55 -4.48 3.71
CA ALA A 74 22.43 -4.64 2.56
C ALA A 74 23.62 -3.65 2.55
N GLY A 75 23.78 -2.82 3.59
CA GLY A 75 24.84 -1.81 3.69
C GLY A 75 24.63 -0.59 2.79
N GLY A 76 23.41 -0.40 2.28
CA GLY A 76 23.05 0.67 1.38
C GLY A 76 22.84 2.01 2.09
N ARG A 77 23.05 3.09 1.35
CA ARG A 77 22.83 4.47 1.75
C ARG A 77 22.02 5.19 0.70
N ARG A 78 21.31 6.24 1.12
CA ARG A 78 20.51 7.06 0.21
C ARG A 78 21.33 7.52 -1.01
N GLY A 79 20.82 7.23 -2.21
CA GLY A 79 21.42 7.64 -3.47
C GLY A 79 22.54 6.74 -3.99
N ASP A 80 22.82 5.61 -3.36
CA ASP A 80 23.73 4.61 -3.91
C ASP A 80 23.01 3.53 -4.74
N ALA A 81 23.81 2.63 -5.35
CA ALA A 81 23.29 1.56 -6.18
C ALA A 81 22.43 0.54 -5.42
N VAL A 82 22.66 0.35 -4.11
CA VAL A 82 21.84 -0.54 -3.28
C VAL A 82 20.48 0.10 -3.06
N TRP A 83 20.44 1.40 -2.78
CA TRP A 83 19.20 2.17 -2.67
C TRP A 83 18.39 2.09 -3.96
N ASP A 84 18.98 2.37 -5.11
CA ASP A 84 18.25 2.33 -6.39
C ASP A 84 17.74 0.94 -6.75
N ARG A 85 18.50 -0.10 -6.38
CA ARG A 85 18.10 -1.50 -6.57
C ARG A 85 16.87 -1.88 -5.75
N PHE A 86 16.75 -1.37 -4.52
CA PHE A 86 15.70 -1.80 -3.60
C PHE A 86 14.55 -0.80 -3.49
N PHE A 87 14.80 0.50 -3.33
CA PHE A 87 13.80 1.45 -2.84
C PHE A 87 12.49 1.44 -3.66
N HIS A 88 12.53 1.77 -4.95
CA HIS A 88 11.35 1.69 -5.81
C HIS A 88 11.02 0.26 -6.27
N PRO A 89 11.99 -0.56 -6.73
CA PRO A 89 11.66 -1.89 -7.26
C PRO A 89 11.05 -2.83 -6.22
N HIS A 90 11.57 -2.84 -4.98
CA HIS A 90 11.01 -3.66 -3.91
C HIS A 90 9.65 -3.13 -3.44
N ALA A 91 9.48 -1.81 -3.30
CA ALA A 91 8.19 -1.22 -2.96
C ALA A 91 7.10 -1.58 -4.00
N GLN A 92 7.43 -1.62 -5.30
CA GLN A 92 6.52 -2.10 -6.34
C GLN A 92 6.20 -3.60 -6.21
N ALA A 93 7.19 -4.44 -5.91
CA ALA A 93 6.98 -5.87 -5.67
C ALA A 93 6.12 -6.13 -4.42
N VAL A 94 6.17 -5.25 -3.42
CA VAL A 94 5.30 -5.28 -2.25
C VAL A 94 3.87 -4.85 -2.63
N LEU A 95 3.73 -3.76 -3.38
CA LEU A 95 2.45 -3.27 -3.89
C LEU A 95 1.69 -4.33 -4.69
N GLU A 96 2.38 -5.17 -5.46
CA GLU A 96 1.80 -6.32 -6.18
C GLU A 96 1.06 -7.32 -5.29
N ARG A 97 1.36 -7.35 -4.00
CA ARG A 97 0.75 -8.27 -3.04
C ARG A 97 -0.41 -7.62 -2.28
N CYS A 98 -0.60 -6.32 -2.43
CA CYS A 98 -1.66 -5.56 -1.79
C CYS A 98 -2.97 -5.67 -2.56
N ASP A 99 -4.08 -5.52 -1.83
CA ASP A 99 -5.42 -5.57 -2.41
C ASP A 99 -5.82 -4.21 -3.02
N LEU A 100 -5.28 -3.11 -2.48
CA LEU A 100 -5.49 -1.74 -2.99
C LEU A 100 -4.36 -0.80 -2.57
N LEU A 101 -4.34 0.39 -3.16
CA LEU A 101 -3.48 1.50 -2.76
C LEU A 101 -4.30 2.68 -2.23
N LEU A 102 -3.89 3.22 -1.08
CA LEU A 102 -4.37 4.49 -0.55
C LEU A 102 -3.29 5.56 -0.73
N ARG A 103 -3.55 6.52 -1.61
CA ARG A 103 -2.69 7.69 -1.84
C ARG A 103 -3.10 8.81 -0.90
N ILE A 104 -2.26 9.13 0.08
CA ILE A 104 -2.48 10.31 0.93
C ILE A 104 -2.04 11.58 0.21
N GLY A 105 -2.36 12.78 0.68
CA GLY A 105 -2.09 14.04 -0.04
C GLY A 105 -0.60 14.43 -0.19
N GLY A 106 -0.35 15.61 -0.78
CA GLY A 106 0.99 16.18 -0.96
C GLY A 106 1.67 15.77 -2.27
N GLU A 107 2.41 16.69 -2.89
CA GLU A 107 3.17 16.43 -4.12
C GLU A 107 4.23 15.36 -3.87
N SER A 108 4.22 14.28 -4.65
CA SER A 108 5.27 13.27 -4.54
C SER A 108 5.41 12.39 -5.78
N ALA A 109 6.51 12.60 -6.51
CA ALA A 109 6.83 11.78 -7.68
C ALA A 109 6.91 10.28 -7.35
N GLY A 110 7.47 9.91 -6.18
CA GLY A 110 7.55 8.51 -5.74
C GLY A 110 6.18 7.89 -5.50
N ALA A 111 5.30 8.59 -4.79
CA ALA A 111 3.93 8.13 -4.57
C ALA A 111 3.13 8.06 -5.89
N ASP A 112 3.35 8.99 -6.82
CA ASP A 112 2.69 9.00 -8.12
C ASP A 112 3.19 7.84 -9.01
N VAL A 113 4.46 7.42 -8.88
CA VAL A 113 4.96 6.18 -9.50
C VAL A 113 4.22 4.96 -8.92
N MET A 114 3.99 4.90 -7.61
CA MET A 114 3.23 3.80 -7.00
C MET A 114 1.77 3.78 -7.47
N VAL A 115 1.11 4.94 -7.57
CA VAL A 115 -0.25 5.05 -8.12
C VAL A 115 -0.30 4.51 -9.55
N ARG A 116 0.62 4.92 -10.43
CA ARG A 116 0.69 4.40 -11.80
C ARG A 116 0.92 2.88 -11.82
N ALA A 117 1.81 2.37 -10.96
CA ALA A 117 2.10 0.94 -10.86
C ALA A 117 0.89 0.12 -10.35
N ALA A 118 0.08 0.68 -9.44
CA ALA A 118 -1.16 0.08 -8.95
C ALA A 118 -2.22 0.02 -10.06
N LEU A 119 -2.46 1.16 -10.74
CA LEU A 119 -3.43 1.24 -11.84
C LEU A 119 -3.08 0.30 -12.99
N ALA A 120 -1.79 0.22 -13.37
CA ALA A 120 -1.32 -0.69 -14.41
C ALA A 120 -1.57 -2.17 -14.09
N ARG A 121 -1.78 -2.51 -12.81
CA ARG A 121 -2.09 -3.85 -12.32
C ARG A 121 -3.58 -4.07 -12.04
N GLY A 122 -4.42 -3.07 -12.29
CA GLY A 122 -5.84 -3.13 -12.00
C GLY A 122 -6.19 -3.07 -10.51
N LEU A 123 -5.25 -2.59 -9.67
CA LEU A 123 -5.55 -2.33 -8.26
C LEU A 123 -6.43 -1.09 -8.12
N THR A 124 -7.36 -1.13 -7.17
CA THR A 124 -8.13 0.04 -6.78
C THR A 124 -7.21 1.07 -6.11
N VAL A 125 -7.36 2.34 -6.49
CA VAL A 125 -6.66 3.46 -5.88
C VAL A 125 -7.67 4.38 -5.20
N HIS A 126 -7.50 4.60 -3.90
CA HIS A 126 -8.24 5.60 -3.14
C HIS A 126 -7.34 6.78 -2.80
N TYR A 127 -7.92 7.98 -2.73
CA TYR A 127 -7.21 9.22 -2.36
C TYR A 127 -7.62 9.74 -0.98
N ASP A 128 -8.54 9.04 -0.33
CA ASP A 128 -9.02 9.31 1.01
C ASP A 128 -9.47 8.00 1.68
N LEU A 129 -9.66 8.06 3.00
CA LEU A 129 -10.15 6.93 3.79
C LEU A 129 -11.64 6.66 3.60
N ALA A 130 -12.41 7.63 3.10
CA ALA A 130 -13.85 7.46 2.90
C ALA A 130 -14.15 6.42 1.81
N GLY A 131 -13.20 6.18 0.90
CA GLY A 131 -13.24 5.09 -0.05
C GLY A 131 -13.06 3.68 0.54
N LEU A 132 -12.61 3.53 1.80
CA LEU A 132 -12.41 2.24 2.45
C LEU A 132 -13.65 1.84 3.26
N ALA A 133 -14.39 0.84 2.78
CA ALA A 133 -15.48 0.24 3.54
C ALA A 133 -14.94 -0.77 4.56
N ALA A 134 -15.47 -0.74 5.78
CA ALA A 134 -15.13 -1.74 6.80
C ALA A 134 -15.34 -3.18 6.27
N PRO A 135 -14.46 -4.13 6.61
CA PRO A 135 -14.62 -5.51 6.17
C PRO A 135 -15.94 -6.08 6.65
N THR A 136 -16.67 -6.75 5.76
CA THR A 136 -17.89 -7.47 6.14
C THR A 136 -17.49 -8.64 7.03
N ALA A 137 -17.97 -8.67 8.26
CA ALA A 137 -17.68 -9.77 9.18
C ALA A 137 -18.17 -11.08 8.57
N THR A 138 -17.26 -12.03 8.36
CA THR A 138 -17.66 -13.41 8.05
C THR A 138 -18.16 -14.03 9.36
N PRO A 139 -19.43 -14.47 9.46
CA PRO A 139 -19.91 -15.12 10.67
C PRO A 139 -19.04 -16.35 10.96
N PRO A 140 -18.74 -16.66 12.24
CA PRO A 140 -17.87 -17.77 12.58
C PRO A 140 -18.42 -19.07 11.99
N ALA A 141 -17.54 -19.84 11.35
CA ALA A 141 -17.87 -21.14 10.78
C ALA A 141 -18.32 -22.07 11.92
N GLY A 142 -19.64 -22.28 12.06
CA GLY A 142 -20.20 -23.16 13.10
C GLY A 142 -21.56 -22.75 13.67
N ALA A 143 -22.11 -21.58 13.32
CA ALA A 143 -23.48 -21.23 13.70
C ALA A 143 -24.49 -21.76 12.67
N ARG A 144 -24.81 -23.07 12.74
CA ARG A 144 -26.03 -23.67 12.20
C ARG A 144 -26.55 -24.72 13.16
#